data_AF-A0A7W9DBE1-F1
#
_entry.id   AF-A0A7W9DBE1-F1
#
_cell.length_a   1.000
_cell.length_b   1.000
_cell.length_c   1.000
_cell.angle_alpha   90.00
_cell.angle_beta   90.00
_cell.angle_gamma   90.00
#
_symmetry.space_group_name_H-M   'P 1'
#
loop_
_entity.id
_entity.type
_entity.pdbx_description
1 polymer ?
#
loop_
_entity_poly.entity_id
_entity_poly.type
_entity_poly.pdbx_seq_one_letter_code
_entity_poly.pdbx_strand_id
1 'polypeptide(L)'
;MSLGQLSDVACEKAARVDVLLTFTGSNGPVRVAIEAKVDHVLSDDQIERESGVSDFLVLLVLAHDDAAAYRDQVAAVITWAELLAIFLEPRLRLSDIESIPAQKVQVERILRRTLKNLDMPKGWTLDIVRGGAAMPGITILSPVHPIGGQLCGQIQVRGRSMPAHLNDVQLEYYAGTRVEETDENYPLPSSNTVPRWVTNARILYSKVLDGDPSTFDLKTRAPGSSRKPLGDRRKELTTKYLSESPWLAQGYVDWSLGVRAHSKPIAQVETLASDALRLFTAWFDALDE
;
A
#
# COMPACT_ATOMS: atom_id res chain seq x y z
N MET A 1 -39.64 -3.70 -0.46
CA MET A 1 -39.66 -4.40 -1.76
C MET A 1 -39.74 -5.89 -1.47
N SER A 2 -40.55 -6.67 -2.19
CA SER A 2 -40.61 -8.13 -2.02
C SER A 2 -39.83 -8.77 -3.17
N LEU A 3 -38.81 -9.57 -2.85
CA LEU A 3 -37.97 -10.25 -3.85
C LEU A 3 -38.70 -11.43 -4.51
N GLY A 4 -39.78 -11.93 -3.91
CA GLY A 4 -40.47 -13.15 -4.34
C GLY A 4 -39.97 -14.39 -3.62
N GLN A 5 -40.24 -15.57 -4.18
CA GLN A 5 -39.82 -16.85 -3.62
C GLN A 5 -38.44 -17.24 -4.16
N LEU A 6 -37.50 -17.59 -3.29
CA LEU A 6 -36.19 -18.11 -3.72
C LEU A 6 -36.40 -19.41 -4.51
N SER A 7 -35.91 -19.44 -5.75
CA SER A 7 -36.10 -20.55 -6.68
C SER A 7 -34.80 -21.23 -7.09
N ASP A 8 -33.66 -20.54 -7.01
CA ASP A 8 -32.36 -21.11 -7.35
C ASP A 8 -31.20 -20.47 -6.56
N VAL A 9 -30.13 -21.23 -6.35
CA VAL A 9 -28.87 -20.81 -5.72
C VAL A 9 -27.70 -21.39 -6.52
N ALA A 10 -26.83 -20.52 -7.05
CA ALA A 10 -25.64 -20.91 -7.79
C ALA A 10 -24.37 -20.32 -7.15
N CYS A 11 -23.22 -21.00 -7.31
CA CYS A 11 -21.93 -20.56 -6.77
C CYS A 11 -20.81 -20.54 -7.84
N GLU A 12 -19.82 -19.65 -7.65
CA GLU A 12 -18.56 -19.44 -8.40
C GLU A 12 -18.55 -19.87 -9.88
N LYS A 13 -18.38 -21.17 -10.15
CA LYS A 13 -18.16 -21.74 -11.49
C LYS A 13 -19.33 -21.56 -12.45
N ALA A 14 -20.56 -21.49 -11.94
CA ALA A 14 -21.75 -21.34 -12.78
C ALA A 14 -22.15 -19.86 -12.98
N ALA A 15 -21.79 -18.98 -12.05
CA ALA A 15 -22.39 -17.66 -11.94
C ALA A 15 -21.42 -16.49 -12.13
N ARG A 16 -20.09 -16.73 -12.14
CA ARG A 16 -19.04 -15.67 -12.17
C ARG A 16 -19.09 -14.69 -10.98
N VAL A 17 -19.81 -15.07 -9.92
CA VAL A 17 -19.93 -14.41 -8.60
C VAL A 17 -19.83 -15.51 -7.54
N ASP A 18 -19.46 -15.16 -6.31
CA ASP A 18 -19.38 -16.15 -5.22
C ASP A 18 -20.70 -16.88 -4.98
N VAL A 19 -21.80 -16.13 -4.85
CA VAL A 19 -23.17 -16.66 -4.73
C VAL A 19 -24.14 -15.84 -5.56
N LEU A 20 -25.00 -16.51 -6.32
CA LEU A 20 -26.13 -15.92 -7.03
C LEU A 20 -27.43 -16.53 -6.53
N LEU A 21 -28.32 -15.68 -6.03
CA LEU A 21 -29.67 -16.05 -5.61
C LEU A 21 -30.67 -15.61 -6.66
N THR A 22 -31.49 -16.52 -7.15
CA THR A 22 -32.60 -16.18 -8.06
C THR A 22 -33.92 -16.32 -7.32
N PHE A 23 -34.72 -15.26 -7.35
CA PHE A 23 -36.06 -15.24 -6.80
C PHE A 23 -37.08 -15.16 -7.93
N THR A 24 -38.14 -15.94 -7.84
CA THR A 24 -39.28 -15.86 -8.74
C THR A 24 -40.28 -14.86 -8.17
N GLY A 25 -40.40 -13.71 -8.84
CA GLY A 25 -41.39 -12.68 -8.53
C GLY A 25 -42.50 -12.61 -9.57
N SER A 26 -43.57 -11.89 -9.24
CA SER A 26 -44.69 -11.61 -10.15
C SER A 26 -44.29 -10.77 -11.38
N ASN A 27 -43.14 -10.09 -11.33
CA ASN A 27 -42.61 -9.25 -12.41
C ASN A 27 -41.43 -9.90 -13.15
N GLY A 28 -41.23 -11.21 -12.99
CA GLY A 28 -40.09 -11.94 -13.54
C GLY A 28 -39.05 -12.34 -12.48
N PRO A 29 -37.98 -13.02 -12.90
CA PRO A 29 -36.91 -13.42 -12.00
C PRO A 29 -36.11 -12.20 -11.53
N VAL A 30 -35.77 -12.16 -10.25
CA VAL A 30 -34.87 -11.17 -9.64
C VAL A 30 -33.61 -11.89 -9.18
N ARG A 31 -32.45 -11.39 -9.58
CA ARG A 31 -31.14 -11.96 -9.29
C ARG A 31 -30.38 -11.09 -8.30
N VAL A 32 -30.00 -11.68 -7.18
CA VAL A 32 -29.16 -11.03 -6.17
C VAL A 32 -27.82 -11.75 -6.14
N ALA A 33 -26.75 -11.06 -6.52
CA ALA A 33 -25.38 -11.54 -6.36
C ALA A 33 -24.85 -11.15 -4.97
N ILE A 34 -24.15 -12.08 -4.33
CA ILE A 34 -23.38 -11.83 -3.11
C ILE A 34 -21.93 -12.13 -3.43
N GLU A 35 -21.07 -11.13 -3.26
CA GLU A 35 -19.63 -11.25 -3.41
C GLU A 35 -18.95 -11.13 -2.04
N ALA A 36 -18.26 -12.19 -1.62
CA ALA A 36 -17.80 -12.39 -0.27
C ALA A 36 -16.27 -12.26 -0.16
N LYS A 37 -15.82 -11.20 0.52
CA LYS A 37 -14.38 -10.92 0.70
C LYS A 37 -13.94 -11.08 2.14
N VAL A 38 -12.82 -11.78 2.31
CA VAL A 38 -12.15 -11.95 3.60
C VAL A 38 -10.71 -11.43 3.56
N ASP A 39 -9.91 -11.84 2.57
CA ASP A 39 -8.49 -11.50 2.40
C ASP A 39 -8.15 -10.87 1.02
N HIS A 40 -9.12 -10.89 0.11
CA HIS A 40 -9.02 -10.37 -1.25
C HIS A 40 -9.53 -8.94 -1.36
N VAL A 41 -8.90 -8.16 -2.26
CA VAL A 41 -9.29 -6.78 -2.56
C VAL A 41 -10.38 -6.80 -3.61
N LEU A 42 -11.39 -5.95 -3.44
CA LEU A 42 -12.40 -5.66 -4.46
C LEU A 42 -11.75 -4.87 -5.61
N SER A 43 -12.07 -5.20 -6.86
CA SER A 43 -11.57 -4.48 -8.02
C SER A 43 -12.69 -3.95 -8.90
N ASP A 44 -12.44 -2.85 -9.60
CA ASP A 44 -13.42 -2.21 -10.50
C ASP A 44 -13.94 -3.20 -11.56
N ASP A 45 -13.03 -3.91 -12.23
CA ASP A 45 -13.37 -4.97 -13.21
C ASP A 45 -14.28 -6.06 -12.62
N GLN A 46 -14.16 -6.33 -11.33
CA GLN A 46 -14.96 -7.34 -10.65
C GLN A 46 -16.38 -6.79 -10.40
N ILE A 47 -16.47 -5.58 -9.85
CA ILE A 47 -17.74 -4.90 -9.60
C ILE A 47 -18.53 -4.71 -10.89
N GLU A 48 -17.90 -4.26 -11.96
CA GLU A 48 -18.56 -4.07 -13.26
C GLU A 48 -19.09 -5.40 -13.82
N ARG A 49 -18.25 -6.44 -13.83
CA ARG A 49 -18.62 -7.76 -14.34
C ARG A 49 -19.79 -8.37 -13.58
N GLU A 50 -19.79 -8.24 -12.27
CA GLU A 50 -20.77 -8.89 -11.38
C GLU A 50 -22.10 -8.13 -11.32
N SER A 51 -22.03 -6.80 -11.42
CA SER A 51 -23.21 -5.96 -11.64
C SER A 51 -23.88 -6.27 -12.98
N GLY A 52 -23.12 -6.74 -13.98
CA GLY A 52 -23.66 -7.13 -15.29
C GLY A 52 -24.47 -8.44 -15.31
N VAL A 53 -24.35 -9.29 -14.28
CA VAL A 53 -25.03 -10.61 -14.23
C VAL A 53 -26.16 -10.69 -13.20
N SER A 54 -26.37 -9.63 -12.42
CA SER A 54 -27.36 -9.55 -11.34
C SER A 54 -28.16 -8.25 -11.38
N ASP A 55 -29.36 -8.25 -10.80
CA ASP A 55 -30.16 -7.03 -10.63
C ASP A 55 -29.70 -6.24 -9.39
N PHE A 56 -29.18 -6.95 -8.39
CA PHE A 56 -28.63 -6.38 -7.17
C PHE A 56 -27.33 -7.07 -6.81
N LEU A 57 -26.26 -6.29 -6.61
CA LEU A 57 -24.99 -6.76 -6.08
C LEU A 57 -24.89 -6.40 -4.59
N VAL A 58 -24.58 -7.40 -3.77
CA VAL A 58 -24.34 -7.25 -2.33
C VAL A 58 -22.90 -7.62 -2.02
N LEU A 59 -22.17 -6.73 -1.36
CA LEU A 59 -20.81 -7.01 -0.91
C LEU A 59 -20.84 -7.51 0.53
N LEU A 60 -20.31 -8.71 0.75
CA LEU A 60 -20.11 -9.29 2.07
C LEU A 60 -18.64 -9.13 2.47
N VAL A 61 -18.37 -8.24 3.42
CA VAL A 61 -17.02 -7.85 3.82
C VAL A 61 -16.78 -8.08 5.30
N LEU A 62 -15.53 -7.93 5.75
CA LEU A 62 -15.21 -8.02 7.17
C LEU A 62 -15.54 -6.71 7.92
N ALA A 63 -15.39 -5.56 7.27
CA ALA A 63 -15.82 -4.26 7.79
C ALA A 63 -16.36 -3.38 6.66
N HIS A 64 -17.36 -2.53 6.94
CA HIS A 64 -17.95 -1.61 5.97
C HIS A 64 -16.93 -0.72 5.24
N ASP A 65 -15.84 -0.36 5.91
CA ASP A 65 -14.75 0.44 5.34
C ASP A 65 -13.99 -0.27 4.20
N ASP A 66 -14.05 -1.61 4.12
CA ASP A 66 -13.38 -2.38 3.08
C ASP A 66 -14.03 -2.19 1.71
N ALA A 67 -15.32 -1.84 1.68
CA ALA A 67 -16.09 -1.57 0.48
C ALA A 67 -16.38 -0.08 0.25
N ALA A 68 -15.71 0.82 0.98
CA ALA A 68 -16.03 2.25 0.97
C ALA A 68 -16.03 2.87 -0.45
N ALA A 69 -15.09 2.47 -1.32
CA ALA A 69 -14.99 2.95 -2.69
C ALA A 69 -16.14 2.47 -3.61
N TYR A 70 -16.82 1.39 -3.22
CA TYR A 70 -17.83 0.70 -4.03
C TYR A 70 -19.24 0.84 -3.45
N ARG A 71 -19.39 1.48 -2.29
CA ARG A 71 -20.66 1.58 -1.57
C ARG A 71 -21.80 2.12 -2.45
N ASP A 72 -21.52 3.12 -3.26
CA ASP A 72 -22.52 3.77 -4.12
C ASP A 72 -22.77 3.02 -5.44
N GLN A 73 -21.98 1.97 -5.72
CA GLN A 73 -22.06 1.16 -6.94
C GLN A 73 -22.82 -0.16 -6.72
N VAL A 74 -23.15 -0.48 -5.46
CA VAL A 74 -23.75 -1.76 -5.07
C VAL A 74 -25.06 -1.54 -4.32
N ALA A 75 -25.92 -2.56 -4.32
CA ALA A 75 -27.22 -2.48 -3.66
C ALA A 75 -27.10 -2.48 -2.13
N ALA A 76 -26.10 -3.19 -1.58
CA ALA A 76 -25.80 -3.19 -0.16
C ALA A 76 -24.36 -3.61 0.13
N VAL A 77 -23.85 -3.14 1.26
CA VAL A 77 -22.64 -3.67 1.91
C VAL A 77 -23.09 -4.25 3.24
N ILE A 78 -22.72 -5.49 3.53
CA ILE A 78 -23.03 -6.21 4.77
C ILE A 78 -21.74 -6.80 5.31
N THR A 79 -21.58 -6.83 6.63
CA THR A 79 -20.44 -7.48 7.26
C THR A 79 -20.72 -8.94 7.59
N TRP A 80 -19.67 -9.77 7.66
CA TRP A 80 -19.78 -11.14 8.17
C TRP A 80 -20.41 -11.20 9.56
N ALA A 81 -20.10 -10.26 10.45
CA ALA A 81 -20.69 -10.18 11.78
C ALA A 81 -22.21 -9.91 11.71
N GLU A 82 -22.64 -8.94 10.89
CA GLU A 82 -24.06 -8.65 10.68
C GLU A 82 -24.81 -9.83 10.06
N LEU A 83 -24.23 -10.45 9.02
CA LEU A 83 -24.85 -11.59 8.34
C LEU A 83 -25.01 -12.79 9.30
N LEU A 84 -23.97 -13.15 10.03
CA LEU A 84 -24.01 -14.28 10.95
C LEU A 84 -24.96 -14.08 12.13
N ALA A 85 -25.15 -12.83 12.58
CA ALA A 85 -26.08 -12.49 13.65
C ALA A 85 -27.55 -12.70 13.27
N ILE A 86 -27.88 -12.80 11.98
CA ILE A 86 -29.24 -13.06 11.49
C ILE A 86 -29.65 -14.52 11.74
N PHE A 87 -28.69 -15.45 11.76
CA PHE A 87 -28.95 -16.87 11.89
C PHE A 87 -28.96 -17.28 13.37
N LEU A 88 -29.96 -18.07 13.77
CA LEU A 88 -30.05 -18.62 15.13
C LEU A 88 -28.92 -19.62 15.42
N GLU A 89 -28.61 -20.49 14.44
CA GLU A 89 -27.57 -21.51 14.55
C GLU A 89 -26.75 -21.59 13.25
N PRO A 90 -25.90 -20.58 12.97
CA PRO A 90 -25.10 -20.60 11.75
C PRO A 90 -24.06 -21.72 11.81
N ARG A 91 -23.92 -22.46 10.70
CA ARG A 91 -22.87 -23.48 10.54
C ARG A 91 -21.45 -22.90 10.52
N LEU A 92 -21.35 -21.62 10.19
CA LEU A 92 -20.13 -20.83 10.17
C LEU A 92 -20.19 -19.83 11.33
N ARG A 93 -19.16 -19.77 12.16
CA ARG A 93 -19.07 -18.83 13.28
C ARG A 93 -18.20 -17.64 12.92
N LEU A 94 -18.36 -16.55 13.67
CA LEU A 94 -17.48 -15.40 13.52
C LEU A 94 -16.00 -15.78 13.77
N SER A 95 -15.74 -16.70 14.71
CA SER A 95 -14.40 -17.24 14.94
C SER A 95 -13.81 -17.96 13.74
N ASP A 96 -14.63 -18.61 12.91
CA ASP A 96 -14.16 -19.30 11.71
C ASP A 96 -13.73 -18.28 10.66
N ILE A 97 -14.50 -17.20 10.50
CA ILE A 97 -14.14 -16.05 9.65
C ILE A 97 -12.86 -15.38 10.14
N GLU A 98 -12.73 -15.16 11.45
CA GLU A 98 -11.54 -14.57 12.07
C GLU A 98 -10.30 -15.48 11.95
N SER A 99 -10.48 -16.79 11.78
CA SER A 99 -9.40 -17.74 11.57
C SER A 99 -8.82 -17.72 10.14
N ILE A 100 -9.55 -17.15 9.18
CA ILE A 100 -9.07 -17.00 7.80
C ILE A 100 -7.95 -15.95 7.78
N PRO A 101 -6.81 -16.18 7.11
CA PRO A 101 -5.68 -15.25 7.08
C PRO A 101 -5.98 -13.89 6.41
N ALA A 102 -6.66 -12.99 7.13
CA ALA A 102 -7.01 -11.64 6.68
C ALA A 102 -5.99 -10.57 7.11
N GLN A 103 -4.79 -10.97 7.56
CA GLN A 103 -3.79 -10.05 8.14
C GLN A 103 -3.45 -8.90 7.19
N LYS A 104 -3.36 -9.15 5.88
CA LYS A 104 -3.11 -8.09 4.89
C LYS A 104 -4.22 -7.04 4.89
N VAL A 105 -5.47 -7.46 4.91
CA VAL A 105 -6.64 -6.56 4.96
C VAL A 105 -6.67 -5.81 6.29
N GLN A 106 -6.35 -6.47 7.41
CA GLN A 106 -6.25 -5.80 8.71
C GLN A 106 -5.17 -4.72 8.72
N VAL A 107 -3.99 -4.99 8.16
CA VAL A 107 -2.94 -3.99 7.99
C VAL A 107 -3.42 -2.85 7.09
N GLU A 108 -4.06 -3.14 5.95
CA GLU A 108 -4.63 -2.11 5.06
C GLU A 108 -5.65 -1.23 5.76
N ARG A 109 -6.53 -1.76 6.62
CA ARG A 109 -7.46 -0.93 7.40
C ARG A 109 -6.74 0.05 8.31
N ILE A 110 -5.70 -0.42 8.99
CA ILE A 110 -4.87 0.43 9.85
C ILE A 110 -4.20 1.52 9.01
N LEU A 111 -3.66 1.17 7.85
CA LEU A 111 -3.06 2.14 6.92
C LEU A 111 -4.10 3.15 6.39
N ARG A 112 -5.32 2.70 6.02
CA ARG A 112 -6.41 3.58 5.55
C ARG A 112 -6.81 4.58 6.62
N ARG A 113 -6.96 4.12 7.86
CA ARG A 113 -7.26 5.00 9.00
C ARG A 113 -6.13 6.01 9.22
N THR A 114 -4.88 5.56 9.16
CA THR A 114 -3.71 6.43 9.28
C THR A 114 -3.73 7.51 8.20
N LEU A 115 -3.92 7.14 6.93
CA LEU A 115 -3.98 8.10 5.82
C LEU A 115 -5.09 9.14 5.98
N LYS A 116 -6.28 8.73 6.42
CA LYS A 116 -7.40 9.67 6.68
C LYS A 116 -7.06 10.73 7.74
N ASN A 117 -6.12 10.43 8.63
CA ASN A 117 -5.71 11.32 9.73
C ASN A 117 -4.48 12.18 9.39
N LEU A 118 -3.82 11.97 8.24
CA LEU A 118 -2.67 12.76 7.83
C LEU A 118 -3.11 14.00 7.06
N ASP A 119 -2.51 15.14 7.39
CA ASP A 119 -2.65 16.36 6.60
C ASP A 119 -1.77 16.25 5.36
N MET A 120 -2.38 16.00 4.21
CA MET A 120 -1.67 15.74 2.96
C MET A 120 -1.32 17.07 2.27
N PRO A 121 -0.04 17.35 1.99
CA PRO A 121 0.33 18.55 1.27
C PRO A 121 -0.20 18.50 -0.17
N LYS A 122 -0.58 19.67 -0.70
CA LYS A 122 -1.18 19.77 -2.03
C LYS A 122 -0.26 19.20 -3.11
N GLY A 123 -0.82 18.35 -3.98
CA GLY A 123 -0.11 17.74 -5.11
C GLY A 123 0.69 16.49 -4.78
N TRP A 124 0.75 16.08 -3.50
CA TRP A 124 1.30 14.79 -3.11
C TRP A 124 0.29 13.68 -3.33
N THR A 125 0.79 12.48 -3.61
CA THR A 125 -0.01 11.27 -3.77
C THR A 125 0.39 10.26 -2.70
N LEU A 126 -0.58 9.84 -1.88
CA LEU A 126 -0.43 8.81 -0.87
C LEU A 126 -1.46 7.72 -1.10
N ASP A 127 -1.00 6.55 -1.59
CA ASP A 127 -1.88 5.45 -1.96
C ASP A 127 -1.53 4.18 -1.19
N ILE A 128 -2.56 3.42 -0.79
CA ILE A 128 -2.36 2.08 -0.25
C ILE A 128 -2.27 1.10 -1.39
N VAL A 129 -1.08 0.54 -1.56
CA VAL A 129 -0.81 -0.45 -2.59
C VAL A 129 -0.19 -1.68 -1.97
N ARG A 130 -0.40 -2.83 -2.62
CA ARG A 130 0.32 -4.06 -2.29
C ARG A 130 1.62 -4.08 -3.11
N GLY A 131 2.76 -3.96 -2.44
CA GLY A 131 4.08 -4.00 -3.06
C GLY A 131 4.59 -5.43 -3.33
N GLY A 132 5.90 -5.63 -3.27
CA GLY A 132 6.53 -6.95 -3.42
C GLY A 132 5.93 -7.99 -2.46
N ALA A 133 5.73 -9.23 -2.97
CA ALA A 133 5.01 -10.30 -2.26
C ALA A 133 3.56 -9.95 -1.84
N ALA A 134 2.97 -8.95 -2.50
CA ALA A 134 1.66 -8.39 -2.21
C ALA A 134 1.51 -7.95 -0.74
N MET A 135 2.58 -7.38 -0.16
CA MET A 135 2.55 -6.79 1.18
C MET A 135 1.94 -5.38 1.10
N PRO A 136 0.96 -5.05 1.95
CA PRO A 136 0.37 -3.73 1.97
C PRO A 136 1.37 -2.68 2.48
N GLY A 137 1.31 -1.49 1.89
CA GLY A 137 2.07 -0.33 2.31
C GLY A 137 1.45 0.95 1.76
N ILE A 138 1.86 2.08 2.32
CA ILE A 138 1.51 3.41 1.82
C ILE A 138 2.64 3.85 0.89
N THR A 139 2.36 3.93 -0.40
CA THR A 139 3.25 4.57 -1.37
C THR A 139 3.11 6.08 -1.26
N ILE A 140 4.23 6.78 -1.26
CA ILE A 140 4.30 8.24 -1.17
C ILE A 140 5.00 8.74 -2.43
N LEU A 141 4.37 9.66 -3.15
CA LEU A 141 4.94 10.38 -4.28
C LEU A 141 4.76 11.88 -4.07
N SER A 142 5.87 12.61 -4.16
CA SER A 142 5.84 14.06 -4.27
C SER A 142 5.38 14.51 -5.66
N PRO A 143 4.98 15.78 -5.84
CA PRO A 143 4.97 16.41 -7.16
C PRO A 143 6.33 16.26 -7.86
N VAL A 144 6.34 16.40 -9.19
CA VAL A 144 7.61 16.57 -9.90
C VAL A 144 8.18 17.94 -9.54
N HIS A 145 9.41 17.97 -9.03
CA HIS A 145 10.08 19.19 -8.61
C HIS A 145 10.44 20.05 -9.85
N PRO A 146 10.42 21.41 -9.77
CA PRO A 146 10.73 22.28 -10.91
C PRO A 146 12.11 22.05 -11.55
N ILE A 147 13.14 21.75 -10.74
CA ILE A 147 14.48 21.40 -11.23
C ILE A 147 14.54 20.01 -11.90
N GLY A 148 13.42 19.29 -11.91
CA GLY A 148 13.24 17.91 -12.36
C GLY A 148 13.41 16.89 -11.23
N GLY A 149 12.88 15.70 -11.43
CA GLY A 149 12.90 14.61 -10.45
C GLY A 149 11.71 14.64 -9.51
N GLN A 150 11.54 13.56 -8.78
CA GLN A 150 10.43 13.33 -7.87
C GLN A 150 10.99 12.62 -6.64
N LEU A 151 10.59 12.99 -5.43
CA LEU A 151 10.78 12.16 -4.26
C LEU A 151 9.69 11.09 -4.21
N CYS A 152 10.08 9.85 -3.91
CA CYS A 152 9.17 8.73 -3.74
C CYS A 152 9.63 7.82 -2.60
N GLY A 153 8.71 6.97 -2.14
CA GLY A 153 9.03 5.95 -1.16
C GLY A 153 7.80 5.21 -0.69
N GLN A 154 7.96 4.46 0.39
CA GLN A 154 6.87 3.67 0.93
C GLN A 154 7.02 3.44 2.43
N ILE A 155 5.91 3.51 3.16
CA ILE A 155 5.76 2.91 4.49
C ILE A 155 5.26 1.49 4.27
N GLN A 156 6.04 0.48 4.66
CA GLN A 156 5.80 -0.92 4.28
C GLN A 156 6.04 -1.87 5.44
N VAL A 157 5.42 -3.05 5.36
CA VAL A 157 5.73 -4.18 6.25
C VAL A 157 7.20 -4.61 6.05
N ARG A 158 7.94 -4.73 7.14
CA ARG A 158 9.31 -5.22 7.14
C ARG A 158 9.34 -6.72 6.86
N GLY A 159 10.08 -7.11 5.83
CA GLY A 159 10.27 -8.51 5.46
C GLY A 159 9.63 -8.86 4.13
N ARG A 160 9.56 -10.15 3.81
CA ARG A 160 8.96 -10.67 2.56
C ARG A 160 7.72 -11.53 2.79
N SER A 161 7.34 -11.73 4.04
CA SER A 161 6.22 -12.56 4.47
C SER A 161 5.41 -11.81 5.51
N MET A 162 4.09 -11.92 5.44
CA MET A 162 3.21 -11.37 6.46
C MET A 162 3.40 -12.15 7.78
N PRO A 163 3.67 -11.49 8.91
CA PRO A 163 3.66 -12.14 10.21
C PRO A 163 2.31 -12.79 10.52
N ALA A 164 2.33 -13.86 11.32
CA ALA A 164 1.12 -14.63 11.65
C ALA A 164 0.14 -13.82 12.51
N HIS A 165 0.66 -12.99 13.41
CA HIS A 165 -0.14 -12.14 14.28
C HIS A 165 0.06 -10.66 13.93
N LEU A 166 -1.03 -9.89 13.99
CA LEU A 166 -1.03 -8.46 13.69
C LEU A 166 -0.04 -7.68 14.59
N ASN A 167 0.07 -8.06 15.86
CA ASN A 167 0.97 -7.41 16.82
C ASN A 167 2.45 -7.64 16.51
N ASP A 168 2.78 -8.67 15.72
CA ASP A 168 4.14 -8.94 15.28
C ASP A 168 4.52 -8.13 14.03
N VAL A 169 3.55 -7.42 13.42
CA VAL A 169 3.78 -6.60 12.25
C VAL A 169 4.66 -5.39 12.62
N GLN A 170 5.81 -5.34 11.94
CA GLN A 170 6.74 -4.22 12.00
C GLN A 170 6.67 -3.46 10.68
N LEU A 171 6.52 -2.15 10.75
CA LEU A 171 6.52 -1.24 9.60
C LEU A 171 7.82 -0.46 9.57
N GLU A 172 8.34 -0.19 8.38
CA GLU A 172 9.45 0.73 8.16
C GLU A 172 9.11 1.63 6.97
N TYR A 173 9.69 2.82 6.88
CA TYR A 173 9.65 3.58 5.64
C TYR A 173 11.02 3.66 4.97
N TYR A 174 11.00 3.78 3.65
CA TYR A 174 12.12 4.31 2.89
C TYR A 174 11.65 5.53 2.11
N ALA A 175 12.56 6.48 1.92
CA ALA A 175 12.32 7.73 1.20
C ALA A 175 13.53 8.03 0.34
N GLY A 176 13.31 8.44 -0.91
CA GLY A 176 14.40 8.70 -1.82
C GLY A 176 14.01 9.50 -3.06
N THR A 177 15.01 9.83 -3.86
CA THR A 177 14.82 10.30 -5.23
C THR A 177 14.35 9.15 -6.10
N ARG A 178 13.28 9.40 -6.87
CA ARG A 178 12.77 8.53 -7.93
C ARG A 178 13.88 8.28 -8.94
N VAL A 179 14.19 7.02 -9.18
CA VAL A 179 15.20 6.60 -10.15
C VAL A 179 14.67 5.45 -11.01
N GLU A 180 15.19 5.37 -12.21
CA GLU A 180 15.05 4.23 -13.11
C GLU A 180 16.43 3.63 -13.36
N GLU A 181 16.48 2.36 -13.77
CA GLU A 181 17.72 1.67 -14.09
C GLU A 181 18.27 2.12 -15.45
N THR A 182 18.82 3.33 -15.49
CA THR A 182 19.35 3.99 -16.70
C THR A 182 20.77 4.50 -16.49
N ASP A 183 21.51 4.67 -17.58
CA ASP A 183 22.86 5.26 -17.53
C ASP A 183 22.87 6.71 -17.04
N GLU A 184 21.75 7.43 -17.13
CA GLU A 184 21.62 8.78 -16.57
C GLU A 184 21.63 8.76 -15.03
N ASN A 185 20.90 7.82 -14.42
CA ASN A 185 20.88 7.66 -12.97
C ASN A 185 22.11 6.90 -12.44
N TYR A 186 22.75 6.10 -13.30
CA TYR A 186 23.92 5.29 -12.99
C TYR A 186 25.04 5.47 -14.03
N PRO A 187 25.58 6.71 -14.16
CA PRO A 187 26.66 7.00 -15.08
C PRO A 187 27.91 6.22 -14.67
N LEU A 188 28.79 5.98 -15.63
CA LEU A 188 30.08 5.35 -15.34
C LEU A 188 30.84 6.19 -14.30
N PRO A 189 31.41 5.59 -13.24
CA PRO A 189 32.14 6.34 -12.22
C PRO A 189 33.30 7.16 -12.79
N SER A 190 33.90 6.73 -13.90
CA SER A 190 34.97 7.45 -14.61
C SER A 190 34.51 8.74 -15.30
N SER A 191 33.21 8.90 -15.58
CA SER A 191 32.66 10.08 -16.27
C SER A 191 32.66 11.34 -15.40
N ASN A 192 32.83 11.21 -14.08
CA ASN A 192 32.70 12.30 -13.10
C ASN A 192 31.35 13.03 -13.09
N THR A 193 30.34 12.52 -13.80
CA THR A 193 28.96 12.98 -13.67
C THR A 193 28.42 12.59 -12.30
N VAL A 194 27.85 13.57 -11.58
CA VAL A 194 27.19 13.34 -10.29
C VAL A 194 25.71 13.05 -10.57
N PRO A 195 25.19 11.86 -10.24
CA PRO A 195 23.79 11.55 -10.42
C PRO A 195 22.90 12.42 -9.53
N ARG A 196 21.69 12.73 -10.00
CA ARG A 196 20.75 13.56 -9.24
C ARG A 196 20.42 13.02 -7.86
N TRP A 197 20.24 11.70 -7.73
CA TRP A 197 19.96 11.08 -6.42
C TRP A 197 21.10 11.29 -5.41
N VAL A 198 22.35 11.43 -5.85
CA VAL A 198 23.49 11.78 -4.98
C VAL A 198 23.37 13.23 -4.52
N THR A 199 23.10 14.16 -5.44
CA THR A 199 22.92 15.59 -5.12
C THR A 199 21.79 15.77 -4.11
N ASN A 200 20.63 15.18 -4.37
CA ASN A 200 19.47 15.27 -3.49
C ASN A 200 19.76 14.64 -2.11
N ALA A 201 20.49 13.53 -2.06
CA ALA A 201 20.86 12.88 -0.81
C ALA A 201 21.80 13.74 0.04
N ARG A 202 22.70 14.51 -0.58
CA ARG A 202 23.54 15.49 0.13
C ARG A 202 22.71 16.64 0.70
N ILE A 203 21.72 17.13 -0.07
CA ILE A 203 20.77 18.17 0.39
C ILE A 203 19.99 17.66 1.60
N LEU A 204 19.46 16.43 1.54
CA LEU A 204 18.80 15.80 2.69
C LEU A 204 19.71 15.84 3.92
N TYR A 205 20.94 15.36 3.78
CA TYR A 205 21.88 15.27 4.89
C TYR A 205 22.22 16.63 5.50
N SER A 206 22.52 17.64 4.67
CA SER A 206 23.00 18.93 5.17
C SER A 206 21.89 19.89 5.58
N LYS A 207 20.75 19.91 4.86
CA LYS A 207 19.70 20.93 5.06
C LYS A 207 18.53 20.43 5.90
N VAL A 208 18.22 19.14 5.84
CA VAL A 208 17.04 18.57 6.53
C VAL A 208 17.44 17.84 7.80
N LEU A 209 18.54 17.10 7.75
CA LEU A 209 19.02 16.30 8.89
C LEU A 209 20.02 17.06 9.77
N ASP A 210 20.61 18.15 9.28
CA ASP A 210 21.74 18.83 9.92
C ASP A 210 22.86 17.86 10.34
N GLY A 211 23.10 16.85 9.48
CA GLY A 211 24.05 15.77 9.75
C GLY A 211 23.59 14.70 10.75
N ASP A 212 22.42 14.83 11.39
CA ASP A 212 21.94 13.90 12.40
C ASP A 212 20.82 12.96 11.88
N PRO A 213 21.14 11.69 11.55
CA PRO A 213 20.14 10.70 11.14
C PRO A 213 19.15 10.32 12.24
N SER A 214 19.43 10.61 13.51
CA SER A 214 18.56 10.27 14.64
C SER A 214 17.28 11.11 14.67
N THR A 215 17.28 12.30 14.05
CA THR A 215 16.12 13.20 13.88
C THR A 215 14.88 12.51 13.29
N PHE A 216 15.10 11.45 12.53
CA PHE A 216 14.06 10.65 11.88
C PHE A 216 14.25 9.14 12.10
N ASP A 217 15.04 8.76 13.10
CA ASP A 217 15.33 7.35 13.44
C ASP A 217 15.80 6.53 12.21
N LEU A 218 16.77 7.09 11.46
CA LEU A 218 17.26 6.52 10.20
C LEU A 218 18.36 5.47 10.42
N LYS A 219 18.32 4.41 9.62
CA LYS A 219 19.35 3.38 9.59
C LYS A 219 20.62 3.92 8.95
N THR A 220 21.73 3.87 9.68
CA THR A 220 23.06 4.34 9.23
C THR A 220 23.94 3.25 8.62
N ARG A 221 23.41 2.05 8.39
CA ARG A 221 24.15 0.97 7.71
C ARG A 221 24.26 1.24 6.21
N ALA A 222 25.36 0.78 5.60
CA ALA A 222 25.52 0.83 4.15
C ALA A 222 24.39 0.07 3.41
N PRO A 223 24.06 0.48 2.17
CA PRO A 223 23.04 -0.20 1.36
C PRO A 223 23.47 -1.64 1.05
N GLY A 224 22.51 -2.56 1.08
CA GLY A 224 22.74 -3.94 0.63
C GLY A 224 22.98 -4.02 -0.88
N SER A 225 23.52 -5.13 -1.39
CA SER A 225 23.74 -5.32 -2.83
C SER A 225 22.45 -5.46 -3.63
N SER A 226 22.51 -5.13 -4.91
CA SER A 226 21.44 -5.38 -5.89
C SER A 226 21.90 -6.41 -6.90
N ARG A 227 20.99 -7.26 -7.38
CA ARG A 227 21.25 -8.24 -8.46
C ARG A 227 20.91 -7.69 -9.86
N LYS A 228 20.45 -6.44 -9.92
CA LYS A 228 20.09 -5.77 -11.17
C LYS A 228 21.36 -5.32 -11.92
N PRO A 229 21.33 -5.24 -13.27
CA PRO A 229 22.47 -4.89 -14.11
C PRO A 229 23.33 -3.71 -13.62
N LEU A 230 22.72 -2.62 -13.15
CA LEU A 230 23.41 -1.41 -12.71
C LEU A 230 23.60 -1.34 -11.18
N GLY A 231 23.32 -2.44 -10.47
CA GLY A 231 23.46 -2.55 -9.02
C GLY A 231 24.88 -2.30 -8.52
N ASP A 232 25.89 -2.78 -9.24
CA ASP A 232 27.30 -2.55 -8.93
C ASP A 232 27.70 -1.11 -9.18
N ARG A 233 27.21 -0.49 -10.28
CA ARG A 233 27.44 0.94 -10.55
C ARG A 233 26.91 1.82 -9.43
N ARG A 234 25.73 1.52 -8.87
CA ARG A 234 25.23 2.24 -7.68
C ARG A 234 26.26 2.17 -6.54
N LYS A 235 26.79 0.98 -6.23
CA LYS A 235 27.77 0.79 -5.14
C LYS A 235 29.03 1.62 -5.35
N GLU A 236 29.56 1.64 -6.58
CA GLU A 236 30.71 2.46 -6.95
C GLU A 236 30.43 3.95 -6.80
N LEU A 237 29.28 4.42 -7.29
CA LEU A 237 28.85 5.82 -7.17
C LEU A 237 28.64 6.25 -5.71
N THR A 238 28.04 5.39 -4.88
CA THR A 238 27.92 5.61 -3.43
C THR A 238 29.29 5.73 -2.78
N THR A 239 30.22 4.83 -3.12
CA THR A 239 31.58 4.85 -2.54
C THR A 239 32.33 6.12 -2.95
N LYS A 240 32.16 6.55 -4.20
CA LYS A 240 32.81 7.75 -4.75
C LYS A 240 32.26 9.05 -4.17
N TYR A 241 30.93 9.17 -4.06
CA TYR A 241 30.29 10.46 -3.77
C TYR A 241 29.69 10.58 -2.37
N LEU A 242 29.51 9.47 -1.64
CA LEU A 242 28.89 9.40 -0.32
C LEU A 242 29.73 8.55 0.65
N SER A 243 31.07 8.59 0.56
CA SER A 243 31.99 7.75 1.34
C SER A 243 31.75 7.84 2.86
N GLU A 244 31.51 9.05 3.35
CA GLU A 244 31.28 9.32 4.78
C GLU A 244 29.85 8.99 5.23
N SER A 245 28.93 8.80 4.30
CA SER A 245 27.51 8.59 4.61
C SER A 245 26.85 7.67 3.57
N PRO A 246 27.35 6.43 3.40
CA PRO A 246 26.87 5.53 2.35
C PRO A 246 25.41 5.11 2.56
N TRP A 247 24.91 5.20 3.80
CA TRP A 247 23.53 4.92 4.18
C TRP A 247 22.49 5.84 3.52
N LEU A 248 22.92 6.96 2.94
CA LEU A 248 22.11 7.86 2.12
C LEU A 248 21.75 7.28 0.73
N ALA A 249 22.26 6.10 0.38
CA ALA A 249 21.99 5.41 -0.89
C ALA A 249 21.21 4.09 -0.72
N GLN A 250 20.39 4.00 0.32
CA GLN A 250 19.47 2.89 0.55
C GLN A 250 18.26 2.95 -0.37
N GLY A 251 17.55 1.82 -0.52
CA GLY A 251 16.38 1.70 -1.38
C GLY A 251 16.60 0.74 -2.55
N TYR A 252 15.90 0.99 -3.66
CA TYR A 252 15.80 0.11 -4.82
C TYR A 252 16.29 0.84 -6.06
N VAL A 253 17.13 0.17 -6.84
CA VAL A 253 17.85 0.78 -7.98
C VAL A 253 16.94 1.21 -9.14
N ASP A 254 15.73 0.68 -9.18
CA ASP A 254 14.72 0.89 -10.22
C ASP A 254 13.49 1.65 -9.71
N TRP A 255 13.58 2.22 -8.51
CA TRP A 255 12.45 2.93 -7.91
C TRP A 255 12.84 4.15 -7.10
N SER A 256 13.69 3.99 -6.08
CA SER A 256 13.93 5.01 -5.06
C SER A 256 15.31 4.84 -4.42
N LEU A 257 16.12 5.91 -4.40
CA LEU A 257 17.39 5.95 -3.66
C LEU A 257 17.44 7.10 -2.65
N GLY A 258 17.77 6.77 -1.41
CA GLY A 258 17.82 7.69 -0.28
C GLY A 258 18.02 6.95 1.04
N VAL A 259 17.10 7.13 1.98
CA VAL A 259 17.20 6.67 3.36
C VAL A 259 16.14 5.65 3.73
N ARG A 260 16.35 4.93 4.83
CA ARG A 260 15.36 4.02 5.42
C ARG A 260 15.34 4.19 6.93
N ALA A 261 14.15 4.29 7.51
CA ALA A 261 13.98 4.34 8.96
C ALA A 261 14.13 2.97 9.62
N HIS A 262 14.39 2.96 10.92
CA HIS A 262 14.19 1.79 11.76
C HIS A 262 12.72 1.36 11.74
N SER A 263 12.48 0.06 11.95
CA SER A 263 11.12 -0.46 11.93
C SER A 263 10.45 -0.21 13.27
N LYS A 264 9.18 0.20 13.24
CA LYS A 264 8.32 0.38 14.41
C LYS A 264 7.17 -0.65 14.40
N PRO A 265 6.64 -1.05 15.56
CA PRO A 265 5.43 -1.87 15.61
C PRO A 265 4.26 -1.18 14.90
N ILE A 266 3.33 -1.95 14.33
CA ILE A 266 2.16 -1.41 13.63
C ILE A 266 1.31 -0.46 14.50
N ALA A 267 1.30 -0.65 15.82
CA ALA A 267 0.63 0.25 16.75
C ALA A 267 1.18 1.70 16.73
N GLN A 268 2.40 1.90 16.20
CA GLN A 268 3.06 3.21 16.08
C GLN A 268 3.05 3.74 14.64
N VAL A 269 2.16 3.22 13.79
CA VAL A 269 2.08 3.61 12.37
C VAL A 269 1.81 5.11 12.17
N GLU A 270 1.03 5.74 13.04
CA GLU A 270 0.71 7.17 12.94
C GLU A 270 1.97 8.02 13.14
N THR A 271 2.78 7.70 14.15
CA THR A 271 4.09 8.34 14.36
C THR A 271 5.02 8.09 13.18
N LEU A 272 5.10 6.84 12.69
CA LEU A 272 5.96 6.50 11.54
C LEU A 272 5.54 7.26 10.27
N ALA A 273 4.24 7.42 10.04
CA ALA A 273 3.72 8.12 8.87
C ALA A 273 3.90 9.65 8.98
N SER A 274 3.73 10.20 10.17
CA SER A 274 4.03 11.61 10.45
C SER A 274 5.53 11.92 10.25
N ASP A 275 6.42 11.07 10.78
CA ASP A 275 7.88 11.18 10.58
C ASP A 275 8.23 11.12 9.09
N ALA A 276 7.68 10.16 8.36
CA ALA A 276 7.91 10.02 6.92
C ALA A 276 7.45 11.27 6.16
N LEU A 277 6.23 11.75 6.41
CA LEU A 277 5.68 12.91 5.71
C LEU A 277 6.47 14.18 6.02
N ARG A 278 6.89 14.38 7.28
CA ARG A 278 7.76 15.49 7.68
C ARG A 278 9.12 15.43 6.97
N LEU A 279 9.71 14.24 6.83
CA LEU A 279 10.98 14.07 6.10
C LEU A 279 10.79 14.40 4.62
N PHE A 280 9.74 13.86 4.01
CA PHE A 280 9.44 14.04 2.59
C PHE A 280 9.21 15.51 2.24
N THR A 281 8.38 16.21 3.01
CA THR A 281 8.06 17.62 2.79
C THR A 281 9.27 18.52 3.01
N ALA A 282 9.96 18.39 4.16
CA ALA A 282 11.16 19.17 4.42
C ALA A 282 12.27 18.92 3.38
N TRP A 283 12.40 17.67 2.91
CA TRP A 283 13.36 17.37 1.84
C TRP A 283 12.93 17.97 0.51
N PHE A 284 11.65 17.88 0.14
CA PHE A 284 11.15 18.48 -1.08
C PHE A 284 11.39 20.00 -1.10
N ASP A 285 11.04 20.69 -0.01
CA ASP A 285 11.24 22.14 0.11
C ASP A 285 12.72 22.54 0.05
N ALA A 286 13.61 21.71 0.60
CA ALA A 286 15.05 21.94 0.56
C ALA A 286 15.68 21.75 -0.84
N LEU A 287 14.97 21.14 -1.80
CA LEU A 287 15.43 21.02 -3.19
C LEU A 287 15.25 22.32 -3.98
N ASP A 288 14.41 23.27 -3.52
CA ASP A 288 14.17 24.57 -4.16
C ASP A 288 15.27 25.62 -3.90
N GLU A 289 16.27 25.29 -3.07
CA GLU A 289 17.36 26.18 -2.64
C GLU A 289 18.76 25.69 -3.06
#